data_AF-A0A7W5MWI6-F1
#
_entry.id   AF-A0A7W5MWI6-F1
#
_cell.length_a   1.000
_cell.length_b   1.000
_cell.length_c   1.000
_cell.angle_alpha   90.00
_cell.angle_beta   90.00
_cell.angle_gamma   90.00
#
_symmetry.space_group_name_H-M   'P 1'
#
loop_
_entity.id
_entity.type
_entity.pdbx_description
1 polymer ?
#
loop_
_entity_poly.entity_id
_entity_poly.type
_entity_poly.pdbx_seq_one_letter_code
_entity_poly.pdbx_strand_id
1 'polypeptide(L)'
;MSTVAAAARAVTATAQGPATTAQADAARAEHAWQTVRGMGDIQFAPVPPPPADPPYVPPHWLQALVNALAQVLEWINLHVFLPLGLALARSEQLLLVMICVVGLAALAWLAWSLLAPWLRARRARAGVTAPEWSPTPQAALALLEDADALAAQGRYAEAVHLLLQRSVADIGAARPDWLAPSSTAREIAVLPVLPVEARQAFATMADEVERARYALRAPGLGEWQRARGAYAAFALQSLEAQA
;
A
#
# COMPACT_ATOMS: atom_id res chain seq x y z
N MET A 1 -80.51 -10.65 -68.37
CA MET A 1 -79.85 -11.25 -69.55
C MET A 1 -78.42 -10.72 -69.62
N SER A 2 -77.45 -11.62 -69.40
CA SER A 2 -76.06 -11.67 -69.90
C SER A 2 -75.12 -10.44 -69.97
N THR A 3 -73.89 -10.70 -69.48
CA THR A 3 -72.53 -10.36 -70.03
C THR A 3 -71.77 -9.06 -69.65
N VAL A 4 -70.74 -9.25 -68.80
CA VAL A 4 -69.26 -9.07 -69.03
C VAL A 4 -68.60 -7.67 -69.19
N ALA A 5 -67.39 -7.58 -68.58
CA ALA A 5 -66.22 -6.67 -68.74
C ALA A 5 -66.16 -5.43 -67.81
N ALA A 6 -65.30 -5.38 -66.78
CA ALA A 6 -63.83 -5.34 -66.72
C ALA A 6 -63.22 -3.92 -66.88
N ALA A 7 -62.67 -3.38 -65.79
CA ALA A 7 -61.42 -2.60 -65.79
C ALA A 7 -60.86 -2.48 -64.37
N ALA A 8 -59.70 -3.09 -64.17
CA ALA A 8 -58.88 -3.06 -62.97
C ALA A 8 -57.66 -2.14 -63.16
N ARG A 9 -56.97 -1.85 -62.04
CA ARG A 9 -55.62 -1.26 -61.84
C ARG A 9 -55.59 0.23 -61.47
N ALA A 10 -54.80 0.70 -60.51
CA ALA A 10 -53.83 0.05 -59.62
C ALA A 10 -53.50 1.01 -58.45
N VAL A 11 -53.35 0.47 -57.25
CA VAL A 11 -52.55 1.10 -56.18
C VAL A 11 -51.26 0.30 -56.12
N THR A 12 -50.18 0.88 -56.62
CA THR A 12 -48.82 0.34 -56.52
C THR A 12 -48.34 0.52 -55.08
N ALA A 13 -48.33 -0.58 -54.31
CA ALA A 13 -47.57 -0.67 -53.07
C ALA A 13 -46.11 -1.01 -53.43
N THR A 14 -45.21 -0.03 -53.35
CA THR A 14 -43.78 -0.26 -53.50
C THR A 14 -43.21 -0.80 -52.19
N ALA A 15 -42.89 -2.09 -52.16
CA ALA A 15 -42.10 -2.69 -51.09
C ALA A 15 -40.63 -2.20 -51.19
N GLN A 16 -40.17 -1.44 -50.19
CA GLN A 16 -38.76 -1.04 -50.05
C GLN A 16 -37.99 -2.16 -49.35
N GLY A 17 -36.95 -2.68 -50.02
CA GLY A 17 -36.12 -3.80 -49.55
C GLY A 17 -34.99 -3.40 -48.56
N PRO A 18 -34.23 -4.38 -48.04
CA PRO A 18 -33.22 -4.20 -46.97
C PRO A 18 -32.02 -3.31 -47.34
N ALA A 19 -31.80 -3.04 -48.63
CA ALA A 19 -30.75 -2.12 -49.08
C ALA A 19 -31.07 -0.65 -48.71
N THR A 20 -32.36 -0.29 -48.68
CA THR A 20 -32.80 1.09 -48.37
C THR A 20 -32.66 1.40 -46.88
N THR A 21 -32.87 0.41 -46.00
CA THR A 21 -32.64 0.56 -44.56
C THR A 21 -31.17 0.72 -44.22
N ALA A 22 -30.27 -0.06 -44.84
CA ALA A 22 -28.83 0.06 -44.60
C ALA A 22 -28.26 1.42 -45.03
N GLN A 23 -28.71 1.97 -46.16
CA GLN A 23 -28.35 3.33 -46.59
C GLN A 23 -28.92 4.41 -45.68
N ALA A 24 -30.15 4.24 -45.18
CA ALA A 24 -30.74 5.17 -44.22
C ALA A 24 -29.98 5.15 -42.88
N ASP A 25 -29.53 3.97 -42.42
CA ASP A 25 -28.76 3.85 -41.17
C ASP A 25 -27.35 4.45 -41.31
N ALA A 26 -26.70 4.27 -42.46
CA ALA A 26 -25.43 4.93 -42.77
C ALA A 26 -25.56 6.47 -42.78
N ALA A 27 -26.64 7.00 -43.38
CA ALA A 27 -26.91 8.44 -43.38
C ALA A 27 -27.20 8.98 -41.97
N ARG A 28 -27.91 8.21 -41.12
CA ARG A 28 -28.13 8.57 -39.71
C ARG A 28 -26.83 8.54 -38.90
N ALA A 29 -25.96 7.56 -39.14
CA ALA A 29 -24.66 7.46 -38.48
C ALA A 29 -23.75 8.64 -38.85
N GLU A 30 -23.71 9.01 -40.14
CA GLU A 30 -22.98 10.19 -40.61
C GLU A 30 -23.53 11.48 -40.00
N HIS A 31 -24.85 11.65 -39.95
CA HIS A 31 -25.47 12.81 -39.31
C HIS A 31 -25.17 12.87 -37.79
N ALA A 32 -25.25 11.73 -37.09
CA ALA A 32 -24.90 11.66 -35.67
C ALA A 32 -23.42 11.98 -35.43
N TRP A 33 -22.54 11.48 -36.30
CA TRP A 33 -21.11 11.78 -36.26
C TRP A 33 -20.83 13.26 -36.52
N GLN A 34 -21.48 13.88 -37.51
CA GLN A 34 -21.37 15.32 -37.76
C GLN A 34 -21.90 16.16 -36.59
N THR A 35 -22.99 15.71 -35.97
CA THR A 35 -23.56 16.37 -34.77
C THR A 35 -22.56 16.34 -33.62
N VAL A 36 -21.96 15.19 -33.33
CA VAL A 36 -20.92 15.05 -32.30
C VAL A 36 -19.65 15.80 -32.66
N ARG A 37 -19.25 15.83 -33.94
CA ARG A 37 -18.06 16.56 -34.40
C ARG A 37 -18.23 18.09 -34.33
N GLY A 38 -19.46 18.57 -34.44
CA GLY A 38 -19.81 19.99 -34.33
C GLY A 38 -20.03 20.48 -32.90
N MET A 39 -20.05 19.58 -31.92
CA MET A 39 -20.13 19.90 -30.49
C MET A 39 -18.83 20.61 -30.05
N GLY A 40 -18.94 21.90 -29.71
CA GLY A 40 -17.82 22.74 -29.28
C GLY A 40 -17.32 22.46 -27.85
N ASP A 41 -18.06 21.66 -27.10
CA ASP A 41 -17.70 21.10 -25.79
C ASP A 41 -16.75 19.91 -25.90
N ILE A 42 -16.56 19.34 -27.10
CA ILE A 42 -15.66 18.22 -27.36
C ILE A 42 -14.50 18.69 -28.23
N GLN A 43 -13.29 18.63 -27.68
CA GLN A 43 -12.09 19.00 -28.40
C GLN A 43 -11.61 17.85 -29.31
N PHE A 44 -11.86 17.95 -30.62
CA PHE A 44 -11.36 17.00 -31.63
C PHE A 44 -10.00 17.37 -32.22
N ALA A 45 -9.53 18.60 -31.97
CA ALA A 45 -8.25 19.08 -32.43
C ALA A 45 -7.15 18.81 -31.39
N PRO A 46 -5.95 18.35 -31.80
CA PRO A 46 -4.80 18.26 -30.91
C PRO A 46 -4.58 19.58 -30.15
N VAL A 47 -4.43 19.50 -28.83
CA VAL A 47 -4.10 20.67 -28.00
C VAL A 47 -2.73 21.18 -28.46
N PRO A 48 -2.57 22.48 -28.76
CA PRO A 48 -1.26 23.03 -29.07
C PRO A 48 -0.31 22.81 -27.88
N PRO A 49 0.99 22.55 -28.12
CA PRO A 49 1.94 22.40 -27.03
C PRO A 49 1.89 23.65 -26.15
N PRO A 50 1.93 23.49 -24.81
CA PRO A 50 1.96 24.64 -23.92
C PRO A 50 3.19 25.52 -24.26
N PRO A 51 3.10 26.85 -24.07
CA PRO A 51 4.26 27.71 -24.19
C PRO A 51 5.37 27.18 -23.28
N ALA A 52 6.63 27.34 -23.71
CA ALA A 52 7.76 26.96 -22.86
C ALA A 52 7.64 27.67 -21.51
N ASP A 53 7.68 26.88 -20.43
CA ASP A 53 7.65 27.43 -19.08
C ASP A 53 8.82 28.42 -18.92
N PRO A 54 8.61 29.53 -18.19
CA PRO A 54 9.71 30.42 -17.86
C PRO A 54 10.80 29.63 -17.11
N PRO A 55 12.08 29.99 -17.28
CA PRO A 55 13.16 29.32 -16.57
C PRO A 55 12.88 29.37 -15.07
N TYR A 56 12.89 28.20 -14.43
CA TYR A 56 12.71 28.10 -12.98
C TYR A 56 13.83 28.86 -12.27
N VAL A 57 13.46 29.89 -11.51
CA VAL A 57 14.38 30.61 -10.64
C VAL A 57 14.14 30.12 -9.21
N PRO A 58 15.12 29.44 -8.58
CA PRO A 58 14.96 28.97 -7.20
C PRO A 58 14.75 30.15 -6.24
N PRO A 59 13.93 30.01 -5.19
CA PRO A 59 13.75 31.06 -4.18
C PRO A 59 15.08 31.49 -3.55
N HIS A 60 15.20 32.77 -3.19
CA HIS A 60 16.46 33.32 -2.68
C HIS A 60 16.98 32.60 -1.42
N TRP A 61 16.09 32.23 -0.50
CA TRP A 61 16.46 31.49 0.71
C TRP A 61 17.08 30.12 0.40
N LEU A 62 16.61 29.45 -0.66
CA LEU A 62 17.13 28.14 -1.08
C LEU A 62 18.50 28.29 -1.72
N GLN A 63 18.70 29.32 -2.53
CA GLN A 63 20.01 29.65 -3.08
C GLN A 63 21.02 29.96 -1.96
N ALA A 64 20.61 30.75 -0.95
CA ALA A 64 21.45 31.06 0.20
C ALA A 64 21.83 29.79 0.99
N LEU A 65 20.87 28.89 1.23
CA LEU A 65 21.11 27.63 1.91
C LEU A 65 22.08 26.73 1.13
N VAL A 66 21.85 26.55 -0.17
CA VAL A 66 22.70 25.72 -1.03
C VAL A 66 24.12 26.30 -1.10
N ASN A 67 24.25 27.62 -1.24
CA ASN A 67 25.55 28.27 -1.27
C ASN A 67 26.29 28.15 0.07
N ALA A 68 25.59 28.28 1.19
CA ALA A 68 26.18 28.08 2.52
C ALA A 68 26.64 26.63 2.71
N LEU A 69 25.82 25.65 2.30
CA LEU A 69 26.19 24.24 2.34
C LEU A 69 27.39 23.94 1.44
N ALA A 70 27.40 24.49 0.22
CA ALA A 70 28.51 24.33 -0.73
C ALA A 70 29.82 24.87 -0.16
N GLN A 71 29.81 26.05 0.47
CA GLN A 71 31.00 26.62 1.12
C GLN A 71 31.53 25.73 2.25
N VAL A 72 30.64 25.16 3.07
CA VAL A 72 31.04 24.23 4.13
C VAL A 72 31.64 22.96 3.53
N LEU A 73 30.99 22.38 2.51
CA LEU A 73 31.50 21.17 1.83
C LEU A 73 32.86 21.43 1.15
N GLU A 74 33.03 22.58 0.50
CA GLU A 74 34.28 22.97 -0.13
C GLU A 74 35.38 23.17 0.90
N TRP A 75 35.08 23.83 2.02
CA TRP A 75 36.01 23.97 3.14
C TRP A 75 36.45 22.59 3.68
N ILE A 76 35.51 21.67 3.90
CA ILE A 76 35.81 20.29 4.33
C ILE A 76 36.65 19.57 3.28
N ASN A 77 36.32 19.71 1.99
CA ASN A 77 37.07 19.08 0.92
C ASN A 77 38.52 19.56 0.89
N LEU A 78 38.74 20.88 0.95
CA LEU A 78 40.07 21.47 0.92
C LEU A 78 40.92 21.16 2.15
N HIS A 79 40.32 21.11 3.34
CA HIS A 79 41.07 20.98 4.60
C HIS A 79 41.10 19.57 5.17
N VAL A 80 40.19 18.69 4.75
CA VAL A 80 40.08 17.32 5.26
C VAL A 80 40.34 16.31 4.16
N PHE A 81 39.48 16.27 3.13
CA PHE A 81 39.55 15.21 2.11
C PHE A 81 40.76 15.33 1.19
N LEU A 82 41.13 16.52 0.76
CA LEU A 82 42.27 16.75 -0.12
C LEU A 82 43.61 16.40 0.55
N PRO A 83 43.95 16.90 1.75
CA PRO A 83 45.20 16.52 2.40
C PRO A 83 45.20 15.06 2.82
N LEU A 84 44.07 14.51 3.27
CA LEU A 84 43.96 13.08 3.57
C LEU A 84 44.15 12.22 2.31
N GLY A 85 43.53 12.61 1.20
CA GLY A 85 43.65 11.97 -0.10
C GLY A 85 45.07 12.03 -0.63
N LEU A 86 45.77 13.16 -0.51
CA LEU A 86 47.18 13.30 -0.86
C LEU A 86 48.10 12.49 0.05
N ALA A 87 47.81 12.42 1.35
CA ALA A 87 48.56 11.60 2.30
C ALA A 87 48.40 10.10 2.01
N LEU A 88 47.17 9.67 1.69
CA LEU A 88 46.87 8.31 1.23
C LEU A 88 47.52 8.02 -0.14
N ALA A 89 47.45 8.96 -1.09
CA ALA A 89 48.05 8.81 -2.42
C ALA A 89 49.58 8.73 -2.37
N ARG A 90 50.21 9.40 -1.41
CA ARG A 90 51.67 9.34 -1.18
C ARG A 90 52.11 8.01 -0.58
N SER A 91 51.20 7.23 0.00
CA SER A 91 51.49 5.94 0.62
C SER A 91 50.68 4.82 -0.03
N GLU A 92 51.26 4.22 -1.07
CA GLU A 92 50.71 3.06 -1.77
C GLU A 92 50.31 1.90 -0.83
N GLN A 93 51.05 1.74 0.27
CA GLN A 93 50.82 0.69 1.26
C GLN A 93 49.59 0.98 2.13
N LEU A 94 49.37 2.24 2.53
CA LEU A 94 48.20 2.61 3.36
C LEU A 94 46.89 2.44 2.59
N LEU A 95 46.87 2.75 1.30
CA LEU A 95 45.71 2.52 0.44
C LEU A 95 45.33 1.04 0.38
N LEU A 96 46.33 0.17 0.18
CA LEU A 96 46.14 -1.28 0.11
C LEU A 96 45.65 -1.85 1.44
N VAL A 97 46.24 -1.43 2.57
CA VAL A 97 45.78 -1.83 3.91
C VAL A 97 44.35 -1.37 4.16
N MET A 98 44.00 -0.12 3.82
CA MET A 98 42.64 0.39 3.99
C MET A 98 41.63 -0.41 3.16
N ILE A 99 41.93 -0.72 1.89
CA ILE A 99 41.07 -1.55 1.04
C ILE A 99 40.92 -2.95 1.63
N CYS A 100 42.00 -3.56 2.13
CA CYS A 100 41.94 -4.86 2.79
C CYS A 100 41.08 -4.83 4.06
N VAL A 101 41.20 -3.79 4.90
CA VAL A 101 40.41 -3.65 6.13
C VAL A 101 38.93 -3.46 5.81
N VAL A 102 38.60 -2.57 4.87
CA VAL A 102 37.21 -2.34 4.44
C VAL A 102 36.64 -3.59 3.77
N GLY A 103 37.41 -4.26 2.91
CA GLY A 103 37.02 -5.52 2.28
C GLY A 103 36.76 -6.62 3.30
N LEU A 104 37.63 -6.76 4.31
CA LEU A 104 37.46 -7.72 5.40
C LEU A 104 36.23 -7.39 6.25
N ALA A 105 36.00 -6.12 6.57
CA ALA A 105 34.83 -5.68 7.32
C ALA A 105 33.53 -5.92 6.53
N ALA A 106 33.53 -5.65 5.21
CA ALA A 106 32.40 -5.93 4.33
C ALA A 106 32.12 -7.44 4.23
N LEU A 107 33.17 -8.26 4.09
CA LEU A 107 33.04 -9.72 4.09
C LEU A 107 32.55 -10.26 5.44
N ALA A 108 33.04 -9.73 6.56
CA ALA A 108 32.58 -10.09 7.90
C ALA A 108 31.11 -9.69 8.10
N TRP A 109 30.71 -8.50 7.62
CA TRP A 109 29.33 -8.06 7.67
C TRP A 109 28.42 -8.93 6.80
N LEU A 110 28.84 -9.25 5.57
CA LEU A 110 28.10 -10.12 4.65
C LEU A 110 27.96 -11.54 5.23
N ALA A 111 29.05 -12.09 5.75
CA ALA A 111 29.03 -13.38 6.43
C ALA A 111 28.09 -13.33 7.63
N TRP A 112 28.16 -12.29 8.46
CA TRP A 112 27.25 -12.11 9.59
C TRP A 112 25.80 -11.96 9.15
N SER A 113 25.50 -11.19 8.10
CA SER A 113 24.11 -11.00 7.62
C SER A 113 23.51 -12.28 7.07
N LEU A 114 24.32 -13.15 6.44
CA LEU A 114 23.88 -14.43 5.91
C LEU A 114 23.79 -15.51 7.00
N LEU A 115 24.74 -15.54 7.93
CA LEU A 115 24.80 -16.56 8.97
C LEU A 115 23.95 -16.22 10.21
N ALA A 116 23.74 -14.95 10.54
CA ALA A 116 22.98 -14.55 11.73
C ALA A 116 21.53 -15.06 11.75
N PRO A 117 20.75 -15.01 10.65
CA PRO A 117 19.40 -15.58 10.63
C PRO A 117 19.42 -17.10 10.86
N TRP A 118 20.39 -17.79 10.25
CA TRP A 118 20.51 -19.24 10.33
C TRP A 118 20.99 -19.70 11.72
N LEU A 119 21.94 -18.98 12.33
CA LEU A 119 22.41 -19.22 13.69
C LEU A 119 21.34 -18.87 14.74
N ARG A 120 20.55 -17.81 14.55
CA ARG A 120 19.41 -17.48 15.42
C ARG A 120 18.34 -18.56 15.34
N ALA A 121 17.99 -19.04 14.14
CA ALA A 121 17.05 -20.15 13.96
C ALA A 121 17.58 -21.46 14.58
N ARG A 122 18.89 -21.73 14.47
CA ARG A 122 19.50 -22.94 15.04
C ARG A 122 19.64 -22.87 16.56
N ARG A 123 19.94 -21.71 17.14
CA ARG A 123 19.92 -21.49 18.60
C ARG A 123 18.51 -21.56 19.18
N ALA A 124 17.51 -21.03 18.46
CA ALA A 124 16.10 -21.20 18.83
C ALA A 124 15.68 -22.68 18.84
N ARG A 125 16.19 -23.50 17.91
CA ARG A 125 15.96 -24.96 17.90
C ARG A 125 16.76 -25.74 18.94
N ALA A 126 17.96 -25.27 19.30
CA ALA A 126 18.84 -25.95 20.25
C ALA A 126 18.51 -25.67 21.73
N GLY A 127 17.66 -24.67 22.00
CA GLY A 127 17.31 -24.23 23.36
C GLY A 127 15.87 -24.55 23.79
N VAL A 128 15.12 -25.40 23.07
CA VAL A 128 13.68 -25.54 23.31
C VAL A 128 13.25 -27.01 23.28
N THR A 129 13.26 -27.65 24.45
CA THR A 129 12.05 -28.35 24.90
C THR A 129 10.95 -27.29 24.98
N ALA A 130 9.93 -27.42 24.12
CA ALA A 130 8.84 -26.47 23.94
C ALA A 130 8.36 -25.84 25.26
N PRO A 131 8.37 -24.50 25.38
CA PRO A 131 7.25 -23.81 25.97
C PRO A 131 6.26 -23.53 24.85
N GLU A 132 5.05 -24.04 25.03
CA GLU A 132 3.81 -23.50 24.48
C GLU A 132 3.93 -21.98 24.40
N TRP A 133 3.96 -21.40 23.20
CA TRP A 133 3.85 -19.95 23.10
C TRP A 133 2.40 -19.59 23.39
N SER A 134 2.15 -19.20 24.65
CA SER A 134 0.97 -18.50 25.09
C SER A 134 1.43 -17.12 25.58
N PRO A 135 0.75 -16.02 25.21
CA PRO A 135 1.06 -14.72 25.80
C PRO A 135 1.00 -14.85 27.32
N THR A 136 2.08 -14.46 28.01
CA THR A 136 2.07 -14.48 29.47
C THR A 136 0.91 -13.59 29.93
N PRO A 137 -0.06 -14.08 30.72
CA PRO A 137 -1.29 -13.34 31.02
C PRO A 137 -1.04 -11.93 31.54
N GLN A 138 0.08 -11.70 32.24
CA GLN A 138 0.48 -10.38 32.73
C GLN A 138 0.77 -9.35 31.61
N ALA A 139 1.37 -9.76 30.48
CA ALA A 139 1.70 -8.85 29.39
C ALA A 139 0.46 -8.44 28.57
N ALA A 140 -0.51 -9.35 28.43
CA ALA A 140 -1.79 -9.03 27.83
C ALA A 140 -2.60 -8.06 28.72
N LEU A 141 -2.61 -8.29 30.03
CA LEU A 141 -3.33 -7.43 30.99
C LEU A 141 -2.76 -6.00 31.05
N ALA A 142 -1.45 -5.82 31.16
CA ALA A 142 -0.82 -4.49 31.19
C ALA A 142 -1.11 -3.68 29.91
N LEU A 143 -1.25 -4.33 28.76
CA LEU A 143 -1.57 -3.65 27.51
C LEU A 143 -3.06 -3.33 27.37
N LEU A 144 -3.95 -4.17 27.91
CA LEU A 144 -5.36 -3.80 28.04
C LEU A 144 -5.53 -2.56 28.91
N GLU A 145 -4.73 -2.39 29.96
CA GLU A 145 -4.74 -1.21 30.82
C GLU A 145 -4.39 0.07 30.04
N ASP A 146 -3.39 0.02 29.15
CA ASP A 146 -3.02 1.16 28.28
C ASP A 146 -4.16 1.53 27.31
N ALA A 147 -4.80 0.52 26.72
CA ALA A 147 -5.93 0.74 25.81
C ALA A 147 -7.16 1.29 26.56
N ASP A 148 -7.43 0.77 27.76
CA ASP A 148 -8.50 1.24 28.65
C ASP A 148 -8.23 2.67 29.14
N ALA A 149 -6.98 3.05 29.39
CA ALA A 149 -6.58 4.42 29.75
C ALA A 149 -6.82 5.42 28.61
N LEU A 150 -6.54 5.02 27.35
CA LEU A 150 -6.88 5.82 26.17
C LEU A 150 -8.40 5.98 26.02
N ALA A 151 -9.16 4.89 26.20
CA ALA A 151 -10.61 4.93 26.15
C ALA A 151 -11.23 5.80 27.25
N ALA A 152 -10.64 5.82 28.45
CA ALA A 152 -11.05 6.70 29.56
C ALA A 152 -10.87 8.20 29.22
N GLN A 153 -9.92 8.53 28.35
CA GLN A 153 -9.72 9.89 27.83
C GLN A 153 -10.66 10.24 26.67
N GLY A 154 -11.57 9.34 26.28
CA GLY A 154 -12.44 9.48 25.11
C GLY A 154 -11.73 9.21 23.77
N ARG A 155 -10.48 8.72 23.80
CA ARG A 155 -9.65 8.46 22.61
C ARG A 155 -9.90 7.05 22.07
N TYR A 156 -11.15 6.76 21.73
CA TYR A 156 -11.57 5.41 21.32
C TYR A 156 -10.89 4.93 20.05
N ALA A 157 -10.68 5.80 19.05
CA ALA A 157 -10.02 5.42 17.80
C ALA A 157 -8.60 4.90 18.04
N GLU A 158 -7.87 5.55 18.95
CA GLU A 158 -6.50 5.20 19.29
C GLU A 158 -6.46 3.93 20.15
N ALA A 159 -7.41 3.78 21.08
CA ALA A 159 -7.56 2.56 21.87
C ALA A 159 -7.80 1.33 20.98
N VAL A 160 -8.75 1.41 20.02
CA VAL A 160 -9.01 0.32 19.06
C VAL A 160 -7.79 0.07 18.18
N HIS A 161 -7.10 1.12 17.73
CA HIS A 161 -5.91 0.97 16.90
C HIS A 161 -4.78 0.25 17.64
N LEU A 162 -4.59 0.53 18.93
CA LEU A 162 -3.61 -0.13 19.78
C LEU A 162 -3.89 -1.64 19.88
N LEU A 163 -5.15 -2.03 20.10
CA LEU A 163 -5.55 -3.44 20.12
C LEU A 163 -5.24 -4.15 18.80
N LEU A 164 -5.57 -3.52 17.66
CA LEU A 164 -5.29 -4.09 16.34
C LEU A 164 -3.78 -4.26 16.09
N GLN A 165 -2.99 -3.24 16.39
CA GLN A 165 -1.52 -3.31 16.25
C GLN A 165 -0.94 -4.44 17.08
N ARG A 166 -1.45 -4.61 18.31
CA ARG A 166 -1.01 -5.68 19.18
C ARG A 166 -1.35 -7.06 18.62
N SER A 167 -2.58 -7.25 18.13
CA SER A 167 -2.97 -8.52 17.49
C SER A 167 -2.09 -8.87 16.30
N VAL A 168 -1.67 -7.90 15.48
CA VAL A 168 -0.72 -8.14 14.38
C VAL A 168 0.65 -8.57 14.92
N ALA A 169 1.14 -7.92 15.98
CA ALA A 169 2.40 -8.28 16.61
C ALA A 169 2.36 -9.69 17.22
N ASP A 170 1.25 -10.07 17.86
CA ASP A 170 1.07 -11.39 18.45
C ASP A 170 1.02 -12.49 17.36
N ILE A 171 0.35 -12.25 16.22
CA ILE A 171 0.37 -13.17 15.06
C ILE A 171 1.79 -13.33 14.51
N GLY A 172 2.51 -12.22 14.31
CA GLY A 172 3.87 -12.25 13.78
C GLY A 172 4.88 -12.90 14.73
N ALA A 173 4.68 -12.75 16.05
CA ALA A 173 5.51 -13.40 17.05
C ALA A 173 5.28 -14.91 17.10
N ALA A 174 4.03 -15.36 17.02
CA ALA A 174 3.67 -16.77 16.97
C ALA A 174 4.21 -17.45 15.70
N ARG A 175 3.99 -16.82 14.55
CA ARG A 175 4.27 -17.36 13.22
C ARG A 175 4.74 -16.27 12.27
N PRO A 176 6.06 -15.99 12.22
CA PRO A 176 6.62 -14.98 11.34
C PRO A 176 6.29 -15.23 9.86
N ASP A 177 6.17 -16.50 9.45
CA ASP A 177 5.90 -16.88 8.06
C ASP A 177 4.48 -16.57 7.58
N TRP A 178 3.55 -16.23 8.49
CA TRP A 178 2.16 -15.91 8.14
C TRP A 178 1.97 -14.45 7.69
N LEU A 179 2.91 -13.57 8.03
CA LEU A 179 2.83 -12.14 7.73
C LEU A 179 3.97 -11.71 6.80
N ALA A 180 3.61 -11.15 5.66
CA ALA A 180 4.57 -10.44 4.82
C ALA A 180 4.76 -9.01 5.35
N PRO A 181 5.91 -8.35 5.08
CA PRO A 181 6.10 -6.94 5.42
C PRO A 181 5.03 -6.01 4.83
N SER A 182 4.38 -6.42 3.75
CA SER A 182 3.30 -5.68 3.08
C SER A 182 1.89 -6.14 3.47
N SER A 183 1.74 -7.08 4.42
CA SER A 183 0.44 -7.62 4.78
C SER A 183 -0.47 -6.53 5.36
N THR A 184 -1.64 -6.39 4.75
CA THR A 184 -2.65 -5.43 5.21
C THR A 184 -3.59 -6.04 6.25
N ALA A 185 -4.25 -5.22 7.08
CA ALA A 185 -5.22 -5.73 8.05
C ALA A 185 -6.37 -6.52 7.39
N ARG A 186 -6.81 -6.12 6.19
CA ARG A 186 -7.84 -6.86 5.43
C ARG A 186 -7.35 -8.22 4.97
N GLU A 187 -6.11 -8.33 4.52
CA GLU A 187 -5.52 -9.61 4.13
C GLU A 187 -5.39 -10.53 5.34
N ILE A 188 -4.91 -10.01 6.47
CA ILE A 188 -4.74 -10.78 7.71
C ILE A 188 -6.08 -11.32 8.20
N ALA A 189 -7.15 -10.51 8.12
CA ALA A 189 -8.50 -10.90 8.55
C ALA A 189 -9.07 -12.12 7.80
N VAL A 190 -8.56 -12.45 6.61
CA VAL A 190 -9.05 -13.58 5.80
C VAL A 190 -8.03 -14.71 5.64
N LEU A 191 -6.89 -14.65 6.34
CA LEU A 191 -5.83 -15.67 6.25
C LEU A 191 -6.34 -17.05 6.69
N PRO A 192 -6.44 -18.05 5.81
CA PRO A 192 -7.08 -19.33 6.13
C PRO A 192 -6.35 -20.13 7.22
N VAL A 193 -5.07 -19.84 7.43
CA VAL A 193 -4.21 -20.47 8.44
C VAL A 193 -4.51 -20.03 9.88
N LEU A 194 -5.18 -18.89 10.07
CA LEU A 194 -5.62 -18.44 11.40
C LEU A 194 -6.88 -19.20 11.83
N PRO A 195 -7.08 -19.52 13.12
CA PRO A 195 -8.33 -20.06 13.62
C PRO A 195 -9.53 -19.19 13.22
N VAL A 196 -10.68 -19.82 12.92
CA VAL A 196 -11.89 -19.12 12.45
C VAL A 196 -12.29 -17.99 13.41
N GLU A 197 -12.29 -18.27 14.71
CA GLU A 197 -12.64 -17.30 15.76
C GLU A 197 -11.63 -16.14 15.83
N ALA A 198 -10.32 -16.45 15.71
CA ALA A 198 -9.27 -15.44 15.66
C ALA A 198 -9.44 -14.49 14.46
N ARG A 199 -9.79 -15.03 13.29
CA ARG A 199 -10.06 -14.23 12.09
C ARG A 199 -11.25 -13.30 12.27
N GLN A 200 -12.36 -13.81 12.81
CA GLN A 200 -13.57 -13.02 13.03
C GLN A 200 -13.34 -11.89 14.05
N ALA A 201 -12.64 -12.19 15.13
CA ALA A 201 -12.24 -11.22 16.13
C ALA A 201 -11.31 -10.14 15.54
N PHE A 202 -10.30 -10.55 14.77
CA PHE A 202 -9.39 -9.64 14.10
C PHE A 202 -10.12 -8.74 13.08
N ALA A 203 -11.00 -9.32 12.27
CA ALA A 203 -11.82 -8.59 11.29
C ALA A 203 -12.67 -7.50 11.97
N THR A 204 -13.28 -7.82 13.11
CA THR A 204 -14.10 -6.86 13.88
C THR A 204 -13.27 -5.64 14.30
N MET A 205 -12.05 -5.86 14.81
CA MET A 205 -11.15 -4.76 15.18
C MET A 205 -10.69 -3.96 13.95
N ALA A 206 -10.33 -4.64 12.86
CA ALA A 206 -9.91 -4.02 11.61
C ALA A 206 -11.00 -3.11 11.02
N ASP A 207 -12.25 -3.57 11.03
CA ASP A 207 -13.41 -2.82 10.52
C ASP A 207 -13.70 -1.55 11.34
N GLU A 208 -13.52 -1.59 12.66
CA GLU A 208 -13.69 -0.41 13.50
C GLU A 208 -12.56 0.62 13.27
N VAL A 209 -11.30 0.17 13.13
CA VAL A 209 -10.18 1.06 12.76
C VAL A 209 -10.36 1.67 11.38
N GLU A 210 -10.79 0.88 10.40
CA GLU A 210 -11.02 1.32 9.04
C GLU A 210 -12.13 2.38 8.98
N ARG A 211 -13.25 2.17 9.67
CA ARG A 211 -14.32 3.17 9.76
C ARG A 211 -13.82 4.47 10.42
N ALA A 212 -13.01 4.36 11.46
CA ALA A 212 -12.41 5.52 12.11
C ALA A 212 -11.47 6.30 11.17
N ARG A 213 -10.61 5.60 10.43
CA ARG A 213 -9.53 6.21 9.65
C ARG A 213 -9.95 6.65 8.25
N TYR A 214 -10.83 5.90 7.58
CA TYR A 214 -11.21 6.13 6.19
C TYR A 214 -12.62 6.68 6.03
N ALA A 215 -13.56 6.32 6.91
CA ALA A 215 -14.93 6.85 6.85
C ALA A 215 -15.13 8.12 7.70
N LEU A 216 -14.05 8.64 8.32
CA LEU A 216 -14.06 9.81 9.21
C LEU A 216 -15.14 9.72 10.31
N ARG A 217 -15.50 8.49 10.72
CA ARG A 217 -16.50 8.23 11.75
C ARG A 217 -15.79 7.78 13.02
N ALA A 218 -15.61 8.71 13.96
CA ALA A 218 -14.97 8.42 15.24
C ALA A 218 -15.77 7.33 15.99
N PRO A 219 -15.12 6.25 16.44
CA PRO A 219 -15.78 5.22 17.23
C PRO A 219 -16.19 5.80 18.58
N GLY A 220 -17.37 5.44 19.07
CA GLY A 220 -17.84 5.79 20.40
C GLY A 220 -17.56 4.67 21.41
N LEU A 221 -18.15 4.79 22.59
CA LEU A 221 -18.03 3.79 23.66
C LEU A 221 -18.52 2.40 23.23
N GLY A 222 -19.59 2.32 22.43
CA GLY A 222 -20.14 1.06 21.95
C GLY A 222 -19.20 0.34 20.97
N GLU A 223 -18.65 1.08 20.00
CA GLU A 223 -17.63 0.58 19.06
C GLU A 223 -16.39 0.11 19.81
N TRP A 224 -15.93 0.90 20.80
CA TRP A 224 -14.82 0.53 21.66
C TRP A 224 -15.08 -0.79 22.41
N GLN A 225 -16.23 -0.94 23.05
CA GLN A 225 -16.57 -2.17 23.80
C GLN A 225 -16.63 -3.40 22.88
N ARG A 226 -17.15 -3.25 21.65
CA ARG A 226 -17.13 -4.31 20.65
C ARG A 226 -15.71 -4.72 20.27
N ALA A 227 -14.84 -3.74 19.97
CA ALA A 227 -13.45 -4.00 19.64
C ALA A 227 -12.67 -4.65 20.80
N ARG A 228 -12.89 -4.18 22.03
CA ARG A 228 -12.29 -4.75 23.25
C ARG A 228 -12.74 -6.19 23.49
N GLY A 229 -14.02 -6.48 23.29
CA GLY A 229 -14.56 -7.84 23.36
C GLY A 229 -13.97 -8.75 22.28
N ALA A 230 -13.80 -8.23 21.06
CA ALA A 230 -13.14 -8.96 19.98
C ALA A 230 -11.67 -9.25 20.33
N TYR A 231 -10.92 -8.29 20.87
CA TYR A 231 -9.54 -8.54 21.32
C TYR A 231 -9.47 -9.63 22.40
N ALA A 232 -10.38 -9.60 23.39
CA ALA A 232 -10.43 -10.64 24.41
C ALA A 232 -10.69 -12.03 23.79
N ALA A 233 -11.63 -12.13 22.85
CA ALA A 233 -11.89 -13.37 22.13
C ALA A 233 -10.68 -13.84 21.32
N PHE A 234 -9.97 -12.93 20.66
CA PHE A 234 -8.73 -13.20 19.92
C PHE A 234 -7.61 -13.69 20.83
N ALA A 235 -7.40 -13.05 21.99
CA ALA A 235 -6.33 -13.37 22.93
C ALA A 235 -6.48 -14.77 23.57
N LEU A 236 -7.70 -15.31 23.59
CA LEU A 236 -7.98 -16.67 24.07
C LEU A 236 -7.71 -17.76 23.02
N GLN A 237 -7.50 -17.39 21.75
CA GLN A 237 -7.27 -18.36 20.68
C GLN A 237 -5.84 -18.87 20.72
N SER A 238 -5.66 -20.19 20.61
CA SER A 238 -4.35 -20.76 20.31
C SER A 238 -4.00 -20.43 18.86
N LEU A 239 -2.88 -19.75 18.64
CA LEU A 239 -2.34 -19.49 17.29
C LEU A 239 -1.54 -20.70 16.76
N GLU A 240 -1.85 -21.89 17.27
CA GLU A 240 -1.32 -23.16 16.79
C GLU A 240 -2.12 -23.61 15.57
N ALA A 241 -1.43 -24.05 14.52
CA ALA A 241 -2.09 -24.50 13.31
C ALA A 241 -2.94 -25.74 13.62
N GLN A 242 -4.24 -25.70 13.29
CA GLN A 242 -4.99 -26.94 13.09
C GLN A 242 -4.39 -27.62 11.85
N ALA A 243 -3.83 -28.81 12.06
CA ALA A 243 -3.22 -29.65 11.04
C ALA A 243 -4.25 -30.13 10.00
#